data_AF-A0A2V7XKA3-F1
#
_entry.id   AF-A0A2V7XKA3-F1
#
_cell.length_a   1.000
_cell.length_b   1.000
_cell.length_c   1.000
_cell.angle_alpha   90.00
_cell.angle_beta   90.00
_cell.angle_gamma   90.00
#
_symmetry.space_group_name_H-M   'P 1'
#
loop_
_entity.id
_entity.type
_entity.pdbx_description
1 polymer ?
#
loop_
_entity_poly.entity_id
_entity_poly.type
_entity_poly.pdbx_seq_one_letter_code
_entity_poly.pdbx_strand_id
1 'polypeptide(L)' 'IGKTVFFGFAVGLISCYNGLRATGGADGVGRATTQTVVMAAITVLIMDFFLTKLFLLAF' A
#
# COMPACT_ATOMS: atom_id res chain seq x y z
N ILE A 1 4.90 -14.51 -9.93
CA ILE A 1 3.78 -13.77 -10.58
C ILE A 1 2.65 -13.45 -9.60
N GLY A 2 2.26 -14.36 -8.68
CA GLY A 2 1.22 -14.08 -7.67
C GLY A 2 1.52 -12.92 -6.70
N LYS A 3 2.79 -12.75 -6.29
CA LYS A 3 3.18 -11.71 -5.32
C LYS A 3 2.89 -10.27 -5.76
N THR A 4 3.16 -9.95 -7.03
CA THR A 4 3.01 -8.60 -7.58
C THR A 4 1.55 -8.20 -7.76
N VAL A 5 0.67 -9.17 -8.06
CA VAL A 5 -0.78 -8.94 -8.13
C VAL A 5 -1.33 -8.58 -6.75
N PHE A 6 -0.87 -9.27 -5.71
CA PHE A 6 -1.29 -9.00 -4.33
C PHE A 6 -0.84 -7.62 -3.85
N PHE A 7 0.40 -7.22 -4.18
CA PHE A 7 0.92 -5.89 -3.84
C PHE A 7 0.17 -4.79 -4.61
N GLY A 8 -0.04 -4.98 -5.91
CA GLY A 8 -0.79 -4.02 -6.74
C GLY A 8 -2.24 -3.84 -6.25
N PHE A 9 -2.90 -4.94 -5.88
CA PHE A 9 -4.26 -4.90 -5.33
C PHE A 9 -4.32 -4.16 -3.99
N ALA A 10 -3.43 -4.48 -3.06
CA ALA A 10 -3.37 -3.83 -1.75
C ALA A 10 -3.08 -2.32 -1.86
N VAL A 11 -2.09 -1.93 -2.68
CA VAL A 11 -1.74 -0.53 -2.92
C VAL A 11 -2.88 0.23 -3.60
N GLY A 12 -3.55 -0.39 -4.58
CA GLY A 12 -4.71 0.21 -5.24
C GLY A 12 -5.85 0.46 -4.26
N LEU A 13 -6.14 -0.50 -3.37
CA LEU A 13 -7.20 -0.37 -2.36
C LEU A 13 -6.88 0.76 -1.36
N ILE A 14 -5.64 0.83 -0.88
CA ILE A 14 -5.17 1.89 0.03
C ILE A 14 -5.23 3.26 -0.64
N SER A 15 -4.90 3.33 -1.92
CA SER A 15 -4.93 4.56 -2.71
C SER A 15 -6.34 5.07 -2.93
N CYS A 16 -7.27 4.20 -3.30
CA CYS A 16 -8.68 4.56 -3.41
C CYS A 16 -9.27 4.96 -2.05
N TYR A 17 -8.92 4.25 -0.98
CA TYR A 17 -9.43 4.54 0.36
C TYR A 17 -9.02 5.94 0.85
N ASN A 18 -7.75 6.31 0.71
CA ASN A 18 -7.27 7.63 1.12
C ASN A 18 -7.70 8.73 0.14
N GLY A 19 -7.78 8.43 -1.16
CA GLY A 19 -8.28 9.37 -2.16
C GLY A 19 -9.75 9.75 -1.94
N LEU A 20 -10.60 8.78 -1.61
CA LEU A 20 -12.02 9.01 -1.30
C LEU A 20 -12.25 9.75 0.03
N ARG A 21 -11.29 9.69 0.96
CA ARG A 21 -11.34 10.38 2.25
C ARG A 21 -10.67 11.75 2.23
N ALA A 22 -10.01 12.13 1.13
CA ALA A 22 -9.35 13.42 0.99
C ALA A 22 -10.38 14.55 1.16
N THR A 23 -10.09 15.47 2.07
CA THR A 23 -10.95 16.62 2.42
C THR A 23 -10.10 17.89 2.45
N GLY A 24 -10.68 19.04 2.11
CA GLY A 24 -9.99 20.33 2.16
C GLY A 24 -9.40 20.82 0.83
N GLY A 25 -9.97 20.39 -0.30
CA GLY A 25 -9.56 20.85 -1.63
C GLY A 25 -8.15 20.38 -2.04
N ALA A 26 -7.49 21.14 -2.90
CA ALA A 26 -6.20 20.75 -3.49
C ALA A 26 -5.08 20.51 -2.46
N ASP A 27 -5.00 21.34 -1.40
CA ASP A 27 -4.05 21.15 -0.30
C ASP A 27 -4.30 19.85 0.50
N GLY A 28 -5.58 19.55 0.72
CA GLY A 28 -6.01 18.31 1.37
C GLY A 28 -5.66 17.07 0.56
N VAL A 29 -5.83 17.13 -0.76
CA VAL A 29 -5.44 16.06 -1.70
C VAL A 29 -3.92 15.86 -1.69
N GLY A 30 -3.13 16.94 -1.66
CA GLY A 30 -1.67 16.88 -1.56
C GLY A 30 -1.22 16.11 -0.31
N ARG A 31 -1.75 16.49 0.86
CA ARG A 31 -1.48 15.79 2.13
C ARG A 31 -1.94 14.34 2.13
N ALA A 32 -3.16 14.06 1.66
CA ALA A 32 -3.70 12.71 1.58
C ALA A 32 -2.82 11.83 0.68
N THR A 33 -2.33 12.36 -0.45
CA THR A 33 -1.43 11.64 -1.37
C THR A 33 -0.11 11.29 -0.67
N THR A 34 0.48 12.23 0.09
CA THR A 34 1.73 11.94 0.81
C THR A 34 1.55 10.84 1.85
N GLN A 35 0.44 10.90 2.61
CA GLN A 35 0.11 9.85 3.60
C GLN A 35 -0.16 8.50 2.92
N THR A 36 -0.84 8.51 1.77
CA THR A 36 -1.13 7.32 0.98
C THR A 36 0.15 6.62 0.53
N VAL A 37 1.12 7.37 0.01
CA VAL A 37 2.39 6.80 -0.47
C VAL A 37 3.18 6.18 0.69
N VAL A 38 3.21 6.84 1.85
CA VAL A 38 3.87 6.29 3.05
C VAL A 38 3.17 5.01 3.52
N MET A 39 1.84 5.00 3.60
CA MET A 39 1.06 3.81 3.99
C MET A 39 1.25 2.65 3.01
N ALA A 40 1.24 2.94 1.71
CA ALA A 40 1.46 1.95 0.66
C ALA A 40 2.87 1.34 0.76
N ALA A 41 3.91 2.16 0.93
CA ALA A 41 5.29 1.70 1.09
C ALA A 41 5.45 0.79 2.32
N ILE A 42 4.89 1.18 3.46
CA ILE A 42 4.93 0.37 4.69
C ILE A 42 4.18 -0.96 4.48
N THR A 43 3.02 -0.93 3.84
CA THR A 43 2.22 -2.15 3.58
C THR A 43 2.97 -3.12 2.69
N VAL A 44 3.60 -2.63 1.60
CA VAL A 44 4.41 -3.46 0.71
C VAL A 44 5.60 -4.04 1.45
N LEU A 45 6.27 -3.28 2.30
CA LEU A 45 7.42 -3.75 3.08
C LEU A 45 7.05 -4.84 4.09
N ILE A 46 5.91 -4.68 4.78
CA ILE A 46 5.37 -5.71 5.68
C ILE A 46 5.02 -6.98 4.90
N MET A 47 4.33 -6.82 3.77
CA MET A 47 3.96 -7.94 2.91
C MET A 47 5.20 -8.67 2.36
N ASP A 48 6.23 -7.95 1.94
CA ASP A 48 7.47 -8.54 1.43
C ASP A 48 8.20 -9.35 2.51
N PHE A 49 8.23 -8.83 3.75
CA PHE A 49 8.79 -9.56 4.88
C PHE A 49 8.00 -10.84 5.18
N PHE A 50 6.67 -10.78 5.14
CA PHE A 50 5.80 -11.92 5.36
C PHE A 50 5.97 -12.99 4.28
N LEU A 51 6.02 -12.59 3.01
CA LEU A 51 6.25 -13.51 1.89
C LEU A 51 7.65 -14.13 1.95
N THR A 52 8.68 -13.34 2.27
CA THR A 52 10.06 -13.83 2.37
C THR A 52 10.20 -14.83 3.51
N LYS A 53 9.61 -14.53 4.68
CA LYS A 53 9.57 -15.46 5.82
C LYS A 53 8.80 -16.73 5.49
N LEU A 54 7.63 -16.62 4.84
CA LEU A 54 6.83 -17.78 4.43
C LEU A 54 7.58 -18.64 3.41
N PHE A 55 8.25 -18.02 2.44
CA PHE A 55 9.05 -18.73 1.44
C PHE A 55 10.25 -19.45 2.04
N LEU A 56 10.94 -18.83 3.01
CA LEU A 56 12.09 -19.40 3.71
C LEU A 56 11.71 -20.44 4.78
N LEU A 57 10.46 -20.45 5.26
CA LEU A 57 9.95 -21.46 6.19
C LEU A 57 9.32 -22.65 5.43
N ALA A 58 8.84 -22.41 4.20
CA ALA A 58 8.28 -23.43 3.32
C ALA A 58 9.34 -24.23 2.53
N PHE A 59 10.60 -23.77 2.47
CA PHE A 59 11.72 -24.43 1.81
C PHE A 59 12.88 -24.61 2.80
#